data_AF-A0A7W9GU14-F1
#
_entry.id   AF-A0A7W9GU14-F1
#
_cell.length_a   1.000
_cell.length_b   1.000
_cell.length_c   1.000
_cell.angle_alpha   90.00
_cell.angle_beta   90.00
_cell.angle_gamma   90.00
#
_symmetry.space_group_name_H-M   'P 1'
#
loop_
_entity.id
_entity.type
_entity.pdbx_description
1 polymer ?
#
loop_
_entity_poly.entity_id
_entity_poly.type
_entity_poly.pdbx_seq_one_letter_code
_entity_poly.pdbx_strand_id
1 'polypeptide(L)'
;MTNLQITPTEAPARGAFNDEIARLIRERVLSDLAKRHARRLRNREVRDDRARRRGHAKAALHAEKLAARAQQTCRCAQPRPPALLARDPGGGTGVLTLCPVCGRGT
;
A
#
# COMPACT_ATOMS: atom_id res chain seq x y z
N MET A 1 -57.34 -51.51 -11.93
CA MET A 1 -57.57 -50.47 -10.91
C MET A 1 -56.28 -50.31 -10.11
N THR A 2 -55.42 -49.37 -10.51
CA THR A 2 -54.13 -49.12 -9.89
C THR A 2 -54.32 -48.07 -8.79
N ASN A 3 -54.28 -48.51 -7.53
CA ASN A 3 -54.28 -47.63 -6.37
C ASN A 3 -52.94 -46.89 -6.28
N LEU A 4 -52.95 -45.60 -6.61
CA LEU A 4 -51.86 -44.67 -6.30
C LEU A 4 -51.85 -44.41 -4.79
N GLN A 5 -50.97 -45.11 -4.08
CA GLN A 5 -50.63 -44.78 -2.70
C GLN A 5 -49.83 -43.48 -2.70
N ILE A 6 -50.48 -42.37 -2.35
CA ILE A 6 -49.81 -41.10 -2.09
C ILE A 6 -49.08 -41.27 -0.76
N THR A 7 -47.75 -41.43 -0.81
CA THR A 7 -46.91 -41.39 0.39
C THR A 7 -46.97 -39.98 0.98
N PRO A 8 -47.21 -39.82 2.30
CA PRO A 8 -47.17 -38.51 2.91
C PRO A 8 -45.73 -37.99 2.84
N THR A 9 -45.53 -36.89 2.12
CA THR A 9 -44.31 -36.09 2.20
C THR A 9 -44.15 -35.62 3.64
N GLU A 10 -43.20 -36.21 4.36
CA GLU A 10 -42.84 -35.83 5.73
C GLU A 10 -42.43 -34.35 5.75
N ALA A 11 -43.31 -33.50 6.29
CA ALA A 11 -42.94 -32.12 6.58
C ALA A 11 -41.81 -32.15 7.63
N PRO A 12 -40.71 -31.40 7.44
CA PRO A 12 -39.61 -31.41 8.39
C PRO A 12 -40.11 -30.99 9.78
N ALA A 13 -39.70 -31.73 10.80
CA ALA A 13 -39.98 -31.37 12.18
C ALA A 13 -39.51 -29.91 12.43
N ARG A 14 -40.33 -29.10 13.11
CA ARG A 14 -40.06 -27.66 13.32
C ARG A 14 -38.64 -27.35 13.81
N GLY A 15 -38.02 -28.26 14.56
CA GLY A 15 -36.60 -28.15 14.99
C GLY A 15 -35.61 -28.11 13.82
N ALA A 16 -35.71 -29.05 12.89
CA ALA A 16 -34.81 -29.13 11.72
C ALA A 16 -34.93 -27.90 10.81
N PHE A 17 -36.15 -27.36 10.66
CA PHE A 17 -36.35 -26.10 9.93
C PHE A 17 -35.68 -24.93 10.65
N ASN A 18 -35.88 -24.80 11.97
CA ASN A 18 -35.26 -23.72 12.74
C ASN A 18 -33.72 -23.79 12.74
N ASP A 19 -33.15 -24.99 12.80
CA ASP A 19 -31.71 -25.20 12.77
C ASP A 19 -31.10 -24.80 11.42
N GLU A 20 -31.80 -25.13 10.33
CA GLU A 20 -31.39 -24.75 8.98
C GLU A 20 -31.47 -23.23 8.79
N ILE A 21 -32.55 -22.59 9.25
CA ILE A 21 -32.65 -21.13 9.25
C ILE A 21 -31.54 -20.50 10.09
N ALA A 22 -31.24 -21.04 11.27
CA ALA A 22 -30.16 -20.55 12.11
C ALA A 22 -28.79 -20.71 11.43
N ARG A 23 -28.56 -21.81 10.70
CA ARG A 23 -27.34 -22.02 9.91
C ARG A 23 -27.20 -20.95 8.82
N LEU A 24 -28.24 -20.72 8.03
CA LEU A 24 -28.24 -19.71 6.95
C LEU A 24 -27.99 -18.30 7.49
N ILE A 25 -28.59 -17.94 8.62
CA ILE A 25 -28.36 -16.64 9.26
C ILE A 25 -26.89 -16.51 9.68
N ARG A 26 -26.31 -17.53 10.33
CA ARG A 26 -24.91 -17.52 10.75
C ARG A 26 -23.97 -17.36 9.56
N GLU A 27 -24.19 -18.13 8.49
CA GLU A 27 -23.38 -18.06 7.27
C GLU A 27 -23.41 -16.67 6.63
N ARG A 28 -24.60 -16.06 6.56
CA ARG A 28 -24.74 -14.71 6.02
C ARG A 28 -24.01 -13.68 6.87
N VAL A 29 -24.13 -13.75 8.19
CA VAL A 29 -23.43 -12.85 9.11
C VAL A 29 -21.91 -13.00 8.99
N LEU A 30 -21.40 -14.24 8.93
CA LEU A 30 -19.97 -14.51 8.76
C LEU A 30 -19.46 -13.96 7.42
N SER A 31 -20.19 -14.18 6.33
CA SER A 31 -19.86 -13.60 5.02
C SER A 31 -19.78 -12.07 5.08
N ASP A 32 -20.75 -11.41 5.71
CA ASP A 32 -20.79 -9.95 5.78
C ASP A 32 -19.68 -9.38 6.67
N LEU A 33 -19.36 -10.05 7.77
CA LEU A 33 -18.21 -9.70 8.61
C LEU A 33 -16.89 -9.86 7.85
N ALA A 34 -16.72 -10.95 7.11
CA ALA A 34 -15.54 -11.18 6.28
C ALA A 34 -15.39 -10.08 5.21
N LYS A 35 -16.48 -9.71 4.53
CA LYS A 35 -16.50 -8.60 3.55
C LYS A 35 -16.10 -7.27 4.19
N ARG A 36 -16.63 -6.94 5.37
CA ARG A 36 -16.29 -5.72 6.11
C ARG A 36 -14.82 -5.72 6.56
N HIS A 37 -14.31 -6.87 7.01
CA HIS A 37 -12.91 -7.03 7.40
C HIS A 37 -11.97 -6.84 6.19
N ALA A 38 -12.24 -7.52 5.07
CA ALA A 38 -11.48 -7.39 3.84
C ALA A 38 -11.48 -5.94 3.30
N ARG A 39 -12.63 -5.24 3.37
CA ARG A 39 -12.71 -3.82 3.00
C ARG A 39 -11.84 -2.94 3.91
N ARG A 40 -11.83 -3.20 5.22
CA ARG A 40 -10.99 -2.46 6.17
C ARG A 40 -9.51 -2.64 5.89
N LEU A 41 -9.08 -3.88 5.61
CA LEU A 41 -7.69 -4.17 5.24
C LEU A 41 -7.27 -3.44 3.97
N ARG A 42 -8.04 -3.54 2.88
CA ARG A 42 -7.75 -2.81 1.63
C ARG A 42 -7.64 -1.31 1.84
N ASN A 43 -8.55 -0.72 2.62
CA ASN A 43 -8.49 0.71 2.91
C ASN A 43 -7.23 1.10 3.70
N ARG A 44 -6.76 0.23 4.59
CA ARG A 44 -5.50 0.43 5.32
C ARG A 44 -4.31 0.35 4.36
N GLU A 45 -4.24 -0.68 3.53
CA GLU A 45 -3.18 -0.84 2.52
C GLU A 45 -3.09 0.36 1.57
N VAL A 46 -4.23 0.88 1.10
CA VAL A 46 -4.28 2.08 0.25
C VAL A 46 -3.73 3.31 0.98
N ARG A 47 -4.05 3.48 2.27
CA ARG A 47 -3.52 4.59 3.08
C ARG A 47 -2.02 4.44 3.30
N ASP A 48 -1.55 3.23 3.58
CA ASP A 48 -0.14 2.93 3.82
C ASP A 48 0.69 3.12 2.55
N ASP A 49 0.20 2.68 1.39
CA ASP A 49 0.84 2.93 0.09
C ASP A 49 0.92 4.44 -0.21
N ARG A 50 -0.16 5.18 0.03
CA ARG A 50 -0.17 6.64 -0.14
C ARG A 50 0.83 7.32 0.79
N ALA A 51 0.92 6.88 2.05
CA ALA A 51 1.89 7.41 3.02
C ALA A 51 3.32 7.12 2.58
N ARG A 52 3.60 5.89 2.10
CA ARG A 52 4.90 5.49 1.56
C ARG A 52 5.30 6.36 0.36
N ARG A 53 4.40 6.55 -0.62
CA ARG A 53 4.65 7.42 -1.78
C ARG A 53 4.97 8.86 -1.36
N ARG A 54 4.23 9.42 -0.40
CA ARG A 54 4.51 10.75 0.17
C ARG A 54 5.88 10.80 0.86
N GLY A 55 6.24 9.76 1.59
CA GLY A 55 7.57 9.62 2.21
C GLY A 55 8.68 9.66 1.17
N HIS A 56 8.57 8.89 0.08
CA HIS A 56 9.53 8.90 -1.02
C HIS A 56 9.61 10.27 -1.71
N ALA A 57 8.48 10.89 -2.03
CA ALA A 57 8.46 12.22 -2.64
C ALA A 57 9.13 13.26 -1.74
N LYS A 58 8.86 13.22 -0.42
CA LYS A 58 9.50 14.11 0.55
C LYS A 58 11.01 13.88 0.62
N ALA A 59 11.45 12.62 0.60
CA ALA A 59 12.87 12.28 0.60
C ALA A 59 13.57 12.77 -0.68
N ALA A 60 12.94 12.61 -1.84
CA ALA A 60 13.45 13.11 -3.12
C ALA A 60 13.58 14.64 -3.13
N LEU A 61 12.53 15.36 -2.73
CA LEU A 61 12.56 16.83 -2.62
C LEU A 61 13.63 17.31 -1.62
N HIS A 62 13.82 16.59 -0.51
CA HIS A 62 14.89 16.91 0.44
C HIS A 62 16.28 16.73 -0.17
N ALA A 63 16.50 15.64 -0.92
CA ALA A 63 17.75 15.41 -1.63
C ALA A 63 18.03 16.50 -2.67
N GLU A 64 17.01 16.93 -3.43
CA GLU A 64 17.12 18.04 -4.38
C GLU A 64 17.50 19.35 -3.68
N LYS A 65 16.87 19.65 -2.53
CA LYS A 65 17.21 20.84 -1.72
C LYS A 65 18.65 20.81 -1.23
N LEU A 66 19.15 19.64 -0.81
CA LEU A 66 20.55 19.47 -0.40
C LEU A 66 21.50 19.64 -1.59
N ALA A 67 21.19 19.06 -2.74
CA ALA A 67 21.99 19.23 -3.95
C ALA A 67 22.04 20.71 -4.40
N ALA A 68 20.92 21.42 -4.34
CA ALA A 68 20.87 22.85 -4.64
C ALA A 68 21.72 23.68 -3.67
N ARG A 69 21.74 23.33 -2.37
CA ARG A 69 22.63 23.97 -1.38
C ARG A 69 24.10 23.73 -1.70
N ALA A 70 24.48 22.49 -2.03
CA ALA A 70 25.87 22.15 -2.40
C ALA A 70 26.34 22.90 -3.67
N GLN A 71 25.45 23.19 -4.61
CA GLN A 71 25.76 23.99 -5.79
C GLN A 71 25.93 25.49 -5.47
N GLN A 72 25.21 26.02 -4.48
CA GLN A 72 25.34 27.43 -4.06
C GLN A 72 26.66 27.71 -3.33
N THR A 73 27.19 26.71 -2.62
CA THR A 73 28.39 26.86 -1.80
C THR A 73 29.70 26.82 -2.61
N CYS A 74 29.72 26.19 -3.80
CA CYS A 74 30.91 26.24 -4.65
C CYS A 74 31.00 27.56 -5.45
N ARG A 75 32.14 28.27 -5.30
CA ARG A 75 32.46 29.55 -5.96
C ARG A 75 33.33 29.44 -7.22
N CYS A 76 33.54 28.24 -7.79
CA CYS A 76 34.38 28.14 -8.99
C CYS A 76 33.69 28.75 -10.22
N ALA A 77 34.48 29.36 -11.11
CA ALA A 77 34.01 30.09 -12.30
C ALA A 77 33.55 29.21 -13.48
N GLN A 78 33.54 27.88 -13.31
CA GLN A 78 33.17 26.95 -14.37
C GLN A 78 31.64 26.91 -14.55
N PRO A 79 31.13 26.76 -15.80
CA PRO A 79 29.70 26.64 -16.05
C PRO A 79 29.16 25.44 -15.28
N ARG A 80 28.18 25.70 -14.40
CA ARG A 80 27.63 24.68 -13.51
C ARG A 80 26.93 23.61 -14.37
N PRO A 81 27.39 22.34 -14.33
CA PRO A 81 26.69 21.29 -15.05
C PRO A 81 25.26 21.17 -14.51
N PRO A 82 24.27 20.81 -15.36
CA PRO A 82 22.92 20.54 -14.90
C PRO A 82 22.99 19.50 -13.78
N ALA A 83 22.17 19.67 -12.74
CA ALA A 83 22.16 18.84 -11.55
C ALA A 83 21.87 17.36 -11.90
N LEU A 84 22.90 16.61 -12.29
CA LEU A 84 22.81 15.17 -12.46
C LEU A 84 22.84 14.57 -11.06
N LEU A 85 21.71 13.98 -10.66
CA LEU A 85 21.57 13.15 -9.46
C LEU A 85 22.41 11.87 -9.65
N ALA A 86 23.73 11.98 -9.65
CA ALA A 86 24.61 10.82 -9.64
C ALA A 86 24.56 10.23 -8.23
N ARG A 87 24.12 8.97 -8.13
CA ARG A 87 24.35 8.15 -6.94
C ARG A 87 25.86 7.95 -6.81
N ASP A 88 26.40 8.24 -5.64
CA ASP A 88 27.77 7.89 -5.29
C ASP A 88 27.99 6.38 -5.52
N PRO A 89 29.04 5.97 -6.26
CA PRO A 89 29.34 4.55 -6.45
C PRO A 89 29.77 3.85 -5.15
N GLY A 90 30.01 4.60 -4.07
CA GLY A 90 30.35 4.08 -2.74
C GLY A 90 29.16 3.68 -1.85
N GLY A 91 27.92 3.73 -2.35
CA GLY A 91 26.75 3.22 -1.61
C GLY A 91 26.33 4.01 -0.36
N GLY A 92 27.00 5.12 -0.04
CA GLY A 92 26.61 6.05 1.01
C GLY A 92 25.65 7.11 0.47
N THR A 93 24.62 7.47 1.25
CA THR A 93 23.82 8.69 1.01
C THR A 93 24.62 9.92 1.46
N GLY A 94 25.82 10.11 0.93
CA GLY A 94 26.68 11.26 1.18
C GLY A 94 26.34 12.37 0.20
N VAL A 95 26.09 13.57 0.71
CA VAL A 95 26.18 14.78 -0.12
C VAL A 95 27.64 14.90 -0.54
N LEU A 96 27.94 14.91 -1.84
CA LEU A 96 29.27 15.25 -2.32
C LEU A 96 29.65 16.63 -1.74
N THR A 97 30.48 16.65 -0.71
CA THR A 97 31.02 17.86 -0.07
C THR A 97 32.06 18.56 -0.94
N LEU A 98 32.46 17.90 -2.03
CA LEU A 98 33.45 18.34 -3.00
C LEU A 98 32.76 18.69 -4.32
N CYS A 99 33.09 19.84 -4.91
CA CYS A 99 32.60 20.18 -6.24
C CYS A 99 33.18 19.22 -7.30
N PRO A 100 32.35 18.58 -8.14
CA PRO A 100 32.84 17.62 -9.15
C PRO A 100 33.67 18.27 -10.26
N VAL A 101 33.65 19.61 -10.36
CA VAL A 101 34.36 20.35 -11.41
C VAL A 101 35.71 20.88 -10.92
N CYS A 102 35.82 21.31 -9.66
CA CYS A 102 37.05 21.93 -9.15
C CYS A 102 37.70 21.19 -7.97
N GLY A 103 37.08 20.11 -7.49
CA GLY A 103 37.56 19.30 -6.37
C GLY A 103 37.62 20.03 -5.03
N ARG A 104 37.18 21.29 -4.95
CA ARG A 104 37.20 22.05 -3.69
C ARG A 104 36.01 21.68 -2.85
N GLY A 105 36.31 21.43 -1.58
CA GLY A 105 35.30 21.28 -0.53
C GLY A 105 34.62 22.60 -0.25
N THR A 106 33.40 22.52 0.27
CA THR A 106 32.85 23.59 1.10
C THR A 106 33.46 23.52 2.48
#